data_AF-A0A3N0XXC2-F1
#
_entry.id   AF-A0A3N0XXC2-F1
#
_cell.length_a   1.000
_cell.length_b   1.000
_cell.length_c   1.000
_cell.angle_alpha   90.00
_cell.angle_beta   90.00
_cell.angle_gamma   90.00
#
_symmetry.space_group_name_H-M   'P 1'
#
loop_
_entity.id
_entity.type
_entity.pdbx_description
1 polymer ?
#
loop_
_entity_poly.entity_id
_entity_poly.type
_entity_poly.pdbx_seq_one_letter_code
_entity_poly.pdbx_strand_id
1 'polypeptide(L)'
;MANLLSYVLFLVLRTYAAPPEYIQVWPGGSTPAPGDLDNETVTPSLVPPPGTSKHKPHSIIIGVRKGGTRALLEMLDIHPEVAAAATEVHFFDWDENYAKGFEWYREQMPYSYPNQITVEKTPGYFTSPVAPARIHAMNSSIRLLLILRDPTERVISDYTQVFFNRLENHKPVQAIENMLVKNGALNTRYKAIQRSLYDVHMRNWLQHFPLEQIHIVDGDTLIHDPLPELQRVERFLDLPPRIVASNFYFNQTKGFYCIRNDGHERCLHESKGRPHPPVNSTVLRQLRLYLRQHNRNFYRLIGRTFNWQ
;
A
#
# COMPACT_ATOMS: atom_id res chain seq x y z
N MET A 1 30.91 72.37 28.76
CA MET A 1 31.18 70.97 29.16
C MET A 1 30.36 70.05 28.27
N ALA A 2 30.98 68.97 27.81
CA ALA A 2 30.70 68.26 26.57
C ALA A 2 29.73 67.05 26.67
N ASN A 3 29.49 66.45 25.49
CA ASN A 3 28.89 65.13 25.14
C ASN A 3 27.45 65.23 24.59
N LEU A 4 27.17 65.29 23.28
CA LEU A 4 27.37 64.39 22.10
C LEU A 4 26.61 63.03 22.09
N LEU A 5 25.64 62.99 21.15
CA LEU A 5 25.30 61.95 20.13
C LEU A 5 24.71 60.59 20.58
N SER A 6 23.88 59.85 19.83
CA SER A 6 23.07 59.99 18.59
C SER A 6 22.38 58.62 18.31
N TYR A 7 21.46 58.58 17.32
CA TYR A 7 20.85 57.44 16.59
C TYR A 7 19.60 56.78 17.22
N VAL A 8 18.37 56.96 16.67
CA VAL A 8 17.76 56.56 15.36
C VAL A 8 17.53 55.05 15.25
N LEU A 9 16.25 54.62 15.28
CA LEU A 9 15.82 53.28 14.88
C LEU A 9 14.61 53.41 13.93
N PHE A 10 14.85 53.13 12.65
CA PHE A 10 13.84 52.97 11.59
C PHE A 10 13.45 51.48 11.49
N LEU A 11 12.15 51.21 11.44
CA LEU A 11 11.56 49.90 11.08
C LEU A 11 11.44 49.79 9.56
N VAL A 12 12.05 48.77 8.96
CA VAL A 12 11.85 48.41 7.54
C VAL A 12 11.61 46.91 7.40
N LEU A 13 10.50 46.57 6.74
CA LEU A 13 10.12 45.25 6.21
C LEU A 13 11.22 44.64 5.34
N ARG A 14 11.52 43.35 5.51
CA ARG A 14 12.13 42.55 4.43
C ARG A 14 11.54 41.14 4.33
N THR A 15 11.04 40.90 3.13
CA THR A 15 10.77 39.64 2.46
C THR A 15 12.03 38.78 2.38
N TYR A 16 11.91 37.47 2.60
CA TYR A 16 12.97 36.50 2.29
C TYR A 16 12.60 35.73 1.03
N ALA A 17 13.20 36.16 -0.08
CA ALA A 17 13.39 35.35 -1.28
C ALA A 17 14.63 34.44 -1.08
N ALA A 18 14.55 33.20 -1.57
CA ALA A 18 15.64 32.24 -1.57
C ALA A 18 16.73 32.62 -2.59
N PRO A 19 18.03 32.47 -2.28
CA PRO A 19 19.11 32.62 -3.26
C PRO A 19 19.45 31.29 -3.98
N PRO A 20 20.00 31.35 -5.21
CA PRO A 20 20.28 30.21 -6.09
C PRO A 20 21.65 29.56 -5.85
N GLU A 21 21.70 28.26 -6.19
CA GLU A 21 22.82 27.38 -6.57
C GLU A 21 24.24 27.63 -6.01
N TYR A 22 24.78 26.60 -5.34
CA TYR A 22 26.22 26.33 -5.31
C TYR A 22 26.48 24.84 -5.54
N ILE A 23 27.12 24.55 -6.68
CA ILE A 23 27.75 23.27 -7.01
C ILE A 23 29.03 23.18 -6.18
N GLN A 24 29.19 22.14 -5.37
CA GLN A 24 30.49 21.79 -4.79
C GLN A 24 30.79 20.30 -4.97
N VAL A 25 31.93 20.10 -5.65
CA VAL A 25 32.65 18.87 -5.93
C VAL A 25 33.13 18.27 -4.61
N TRP A 26 32.93 16.96 -4.42
CA TRP A 26 33.41 16.20 -3.27
C TRP A 26 34.89 15.84 -3.47
N PRO A 27 35.81 16.17 -2.54
CA PRO A 27 37.17 15.65 -2.59
C PRO A 27 37.21 14.23 -2.02
N GLY A 28 37.93 13.35 -2.72
CA GLY A 28 38.23 12.00 -2.27
C GLY A 28 39.10 12.01 -1.00
N GLY A 29 38.76 11.13 -0.07
CA GLY A 29 39.50 10.88 1.16
C GLY A 29 38.97 9.62 1.82
N SER A 30 39.73 8.54 1.68
CA SER A 30 39.50 7.19 2.20
C SER A 30 39.50 7.14 3.72
N THR A 31 38.43 6.61 4.31
CA THR A 31 38.36 6.11 5.69
C THR A 31 38.04 4.61 5.69
N PRO A 32 38.66 3.81 6.58
CA PRO A 32 38.61 2.35 6.51
C PRO A 32 37.24 1.80 6.93
N ALA A 33 36.80 0.75 6.23
CA ALA A 33 35.55 0.06 6.46
C ALA A 33 35.51 -0.64 7.84
N PRO A 34 34.41 -0.54 8.60
CA PRO A 34 34.11 -1.48 9.67
C PRO A 34 33.71 -2.83 9.04
N GLY A 35 34.28 -3.90 9.58
CA GLY A 35 34.38 -5.21 8.97
C GLY A 35 33.06 -5.88 8.60
N ASP A 36 33.19 -6.77 7.61
CA ASP A 36 32.24 -7.79 7.21
C ASP A 36 31.73 -8.54 8.45
N LEU A 37 30.48 -8.28 8.81
CA LEU A 37 29.67 -9.25 9.53
C LEU A 37 29.11 -10.20 8.48
N ASP A 38 29.49 -11.47 8.63
CA ASP A 38 29.14 -12.58 7.77
C ASP A 38 27.71 -12.50 7.27
N ASN A 39 27.58 -12.25 5.96
CA ASN A 39 26.33 -12.37 5.24
C ASN A 39 26.08 -13.86 5.04
N GLU A 40 25.67 -14.56 6.09
CA GLU A 40 25.10 -15.90 5.97
C GLU A 40 23.86 -15.77 5.09
N THR A 41 24.03 -16.07 3.81
CA THR A 41 22.92 -16.47 2.94
C THR A 41 22.29 -17.70 3.58
N VAL A 42 21.28 -17.48 4.42
CA VAL A 42 20.38 -18.51 4.91
C VAL A 42 19.72 -19.09 3.67
N THR A 43 20.26 -20.20 3.19
CA THR A 43 19.56 -21.08 2.26
C THR A 43 18.30 -21.51 3.01
N PRO A 44 17.08 -21.27 2.48
CA PRO A 44 15.88 -21.73 3.15
C PRO A 44 16.01 -23.24 3.32
N SER A 45 15.98 -23.72 4.57
CA SER A 45 15.94 -25.15 4.84
C SER A 45 14.83 -25.77 4.00
N LEU A 46 15.20 -26.67 3.09
CA LEU A 46 14.25 -27.43 2.27
C LEU A 46 13.33 -28.33 3.12
N VAL A 47 13.68 -28.53 4.39
CA VAL A 47 12.89 -29.29 5.36
C VAL A 47 11.91 -28.33 6.03
N PRO A 48 10.58 -28.55 5.90
CA PRO A 48 9.59 -27.73 6.59
C PRO A 48 9.66 -27.93 8.10
N PRO A 49 9.29 -26.92 8.90
CA PRO A 49 9.20 -27.08 10.35
C PRO A 49 8.27 -28.26 10.72
N PRO A 50 8.63 -29.10 11.72
CA PRO A 50 7.82 -30.24 12.11
C PRO A 50 6.38 -29.86 12.45
N GLY A 51 5.41 -30.63 11.96
CA GLY A 51 3.99 -30.40 12.24
C GLY A 51 3.33 -29.28 11.42
N THR A 52 4.04 -28.71 10.45
CA THR A 52 3.47 -27.72 9.52
C THR A 52 3.04 -28.34 8.20
N SER A 53 2.07 -27.72 7.54
CA SER A 53 1.70 -28.07 6.16
C SER A 53 1.23 -26.84 5.38
N LYS A 54 1.14 -26.96 4.06
CA LYS A 54 0.61 -25.89 3.19
C LYS A 54 -0.89 -26.04 3.04
N HIS A 55 -1.61 -24.98 3.38
CA HIS A 55 -3.06 -24.90 3.27
C HIS A 55 -3.44 -23.80 2.28
N LYS A 56 -4.60 -23.94 1.62
CA LYS A 56 -5.19 -22.82 0.86
C LYS A 56 -5.44 -21.64 1.82
N PRO A 57 -5.45 -20.39 1.33
CA PRO A 57 -5.67 -19.24 2.20
C PRO A 57 -7.05 -19.29 2.85
N HIS A 58 -7.06 -18.95 4.14
CA HIS A 58 -8.29 -18.76 4.91
C HIS A 58 -8.85 -17.34 4.72
N SER A 59 -7.97 -16.40 4.36
CA SER A 59 -8.31 -15.02 4.02
C SER A 59 -7.44 -14.51 2.89
N ILE A 60 -7.99 -13.60 2.07
CA ILE A 60 -7.29 -13.00 0.94
C ILE A 60 -7.38 -11.47 1.03
N ILE A 61 -6.24 -10.78 0.95
CA ILE A 61 -6.18 -9.35 0.71
C ILE A 61 -6.30 -9.12 -0.80
N ILE A 62 -7.50 -8.78 -1.24
CA ILE A 62 -7.87 -8.73 -2.67
C ILE A 62 -7.43 -7.42 -3.35
N GLY A 63 -7.08 -6.39 -2.58
CA GLY A 63 -6.83 -5.08 -3.13
C GLY A 63 -6.92 -3.95 -2.12
N VAL A 64 -6.91 -2.70 -2.58
CA VAL A 64 -6.69 -2.29 -3.97
C VAL A 64 -5.21 -2.06 -4.26
N ARG A 65 -4.78 -2.21 -5.52
CA ARG A 65 -3.46 -1.76 -5.97
C ARG A 65 -3.18 -0.33 -5.50
N LYS A 66 -2.07 -0.18 -4.76
CA LYS A 66 -1.62 1.06 -4.11
C LYS A 66 -2.52 1.57 -2.97
N GLY A 67 -3.42 0.74 -2.45
CA GLY A 67 -4.19 1.02 -1.23
C GLY A 67 -3.37 0.93 0.06
N GLY A 68 -2.32 0.10 0.07
CA GLY A 68 -1.54 -0.22 1.28
C GLY A 68 -1.43 -1.71 1.57
N THR A 69 -1.81 -2.57 0.60
CA THR A 69 -1.89 -4.02 0.75
C THR A 69 -0.62 -4.70 1.30
N ARG A 70 0.58 -4.21 0.96
CA ARG A 70 1.82 -4.73 1.55
C ARG A 70 1.95 -4.33 3.01
N ALA A 71 1.61 -3.09 3.39
CA ALA A 71 1.62 -2.68 4.78
C ALA A 71 0.65 -3.53 5.61
N LEU A 72 -0.58 -3.69 5.11
CA LEU A 72 -1.59 -4.53 5.76
C LEU A 72 -1.11 -5.98 5.97
N LEU A 73 -0.55 -6.62 4.93
CA LEU A 73 -0.04 -7.99 5.05
C LEU A 73 1.08 -8.08 6.09
N GLU A 74 2.10 -7.22 5.99
CA GLU A 74 3.28 -7.27 6.86
C GLU A 74 2.95 -6.94 8.33
N MET A 75 1.97 -6.05 8.56
CA MET A 75 1.51 -5.71 9.90
C MET A 75 0.61 -6.80 10.49
N LEU A 76 -0.19 -7.48 9.67
CA LEU A 76 -1.01 -8.62 10.09
C LEU A 76 -0.15 -9.86 10.39
N ASP A 77 0.93 -10.07 9.65
CA ASP A 77 1.89 -11.18 9.82
C ASP A 77 2.71 -11.09 11.12
N ILE A 78 2.56 -10.01 11.89
CA ILE A 78 3.07 -9.93 13.27
C ILE A 78 2.27 -10.86 14.21
N HIS A 79 1.01 -11.15 13.86
CA HIS A 79 0.13 -11.97 14.68
C HIS A 79 0.63 -13.43 14.68
N PRO A 80 0.82 -14.08 15.85
CA PRO A 80 1.42 -15.42 15.93
C PRO A 80 0.57 -16.51 15.25
N GLU A 81 -0.74 -16.28 15.09
CA GLU A 81 -1.66 -17.18 14.40
C GLU A 81 -1.86 -16.84 12.91
N VAL A 82 -1.02 -15.99 12.32
CA VAL A 82 -1.05 -15.66 10.89
C VAL A 82 0.20 -16.21 10.22
N ALA A 83 0.02 -16.80 9.04
CA ALA A 83 1.09 -17.14 8.12
C ALA A 83 0.83 -16.49 6.76
N ALA A 84 1.62 -15.46 6.42
CA ALA A 84 1.46 -14.72 5.16
C ALA A 84 2.24 -15.32 3.99
N ALA A 85 1.60 -15.41 2.82
CA ALA A 85 2.32 -15.66 1.57
C ALA A 85 3.22 -14.46 1.22
N ALA A 86 4.52 -14.71 1.01
CA ALA A 86 5.51 -13.65 0.82
C ALA A 86 5.28 -12.84 -0.48
N THR A 87 4.83 -13.49 -1.54
CA THR A 87 4.70 -12.93 -2.89
C THR A 87 3.23 -12.79 -3.32
N GLU A 88 2.99 -11.95 -4.32
CA GLU A 88 1.67 -11.84 -4.96
C GLU A 88 1.52 -13.00 -5.92
N VAL A 89 0.54 -13.88 -5.69
CA VAL A 89 0.47 -15.19 -6.36
C VAL A 89 -0.17 -15.10 -7.74
N HIS A 90 -1.04 -14.10 -7.96
CA HIS A 90 -1.73 -13.90 -9.23
C HIS A 90 -2.44 -15.15 -9.75
N PHE A 91 -3.10 -15.90 -8.85
CA PHE A 91 -3.76 -17.15 -9.22
C PHE A 91 -5.13 -16.92 -9.88
N PHE A 92 -5.92 -15.99 -9.34
CA PHE A 92 -7.30 -15.79 -9.79
C PHE A 92 -7.45 -14.77 -10.93
N ASP A 93 -6.45 -13.93 -11.18
CA ASP A 93 -6.47 -12.90 -12.23
C ASP A 93 -5.66 -13.27 -13.49
N TRP A 94 -4.74 -14.24 -13.43
CA TRP A 94 -4.01 -14.73 -14.61
C TRP A 94 -4.48 -16.12 -15.00
N ASP A 95 -4.94 -16.27 -16.24
CA ASP A 95 -5.50 -17.53 -16.74
C ASP A 95 -4.46 -18.66 -16.75
N GLU A 96 -3.20 -18.33 -17.03
CA GLU A 96 -2.09 -19.28 -17.04
C GLU A 96 -1.81 -19.87 -15.66
N ASN A 97 -1.97 -19.07 -14.60
CA ASN A 97 -1.82 -19.56 -13.23
C ASN A 97 -3.06 -20.32 -12.78
N TYR A 98 -4.26 -19.82 -13.09
CA TYR A 98 -5.52 -20.49 -12.74
C TYR A 98 -5.62 -21.90 -13.34
N ALA A 99 -5.17 -22.06 -14.59
CA ALA A 99 -5.16 -23.34 -15.30
C ALA A 99 -4.27 -24.41 -14.64
N LYS A 100 -3.30 -24.02 -13.79
CA LYS A 100 -2.46 -24.97 -13.03
C LYS A 100 -3.22 -25.64 -11.88
N GLY A 101 -4.42 -25.17 -11.56
CA GLY A 101 -5.31 -25.77 -10.56
C GLY A 101 -4.97 -25.40 -9.12
N PHE A 102 -5.87 -25.77 -8.21
CA PHE A 102 -5.79 -25.38 -6.80
C PHE A 102 -4.63 -26.02 -6.04
N GLU A 103 -4.09 -27.13 -6.53
CA GLU A 103 -2.93 -27.77 -5.91
C GLU A 103 -1.67 -26.94 -6.13
N TRP A 104 -1.47 -26.44 -7.36
CA TRP A 104 -0.42 -25.46 -7.63
C TRP A 104 -0.56 -24.22 -6.75
N TYR A 105 -1.80 -23.72 -6.55
CA TYR A 105 -2.07 -22.58 -5.69
C TYR A 105 -1.71 -22.85 -4.23
N ARG A 106 -2.11 -24.02 -3.69
CA ARG A 106 -1.75 -24.48 -2.33
C ARG A 106 -0.23 -24.51 -2.16
N GLU A 107 0.50 -24.97 -3.17
CA GLU A 107 1.97 -25.03 -3.12
C GLU A 107 2.66 -23.66 -3.10
N GLN A 108 1.96 -22.57 -3.45
CA GLN A 108 2.50 -21.20 -3.30
C GLN A 108 2.34 -20.66 -1.87
N MET A 109 1.60 -21.35 -1.01
CA MET A 109 1.32 -20.91 0.36
C MET A 109 2.49 -21.24 1.30
N PRO A 110 2.67 -20.47 2.40
CA PRO A 110 3.65 -20.81 3.41
C PRO A 110 3.25 -22.11 4.14
N TYR A 111 4.24 -22.77 4.72
CA TYR A 111 3.98 -23.77 5.74
C TYR A 111 3.38 -23.09 6.97
N SER A 112 2.34 -23.68 7.54
CA SER A 112 1.64 -23.16 8.72
C SER A 112 1.22 -24.28 9.65
N TYR A 113 1.08 -23.96 10.93
CA TYR A 113 0.56 -24.88 11.94
C TYR A 113 -0.97 -24.96 11.87
N PRO A 114 -1.61 -26.05 12.37
CA PRO A 114 -3.07 -26.21 12.31
C PRO A 114 -3.88 -25.09 12.99
N ASN A 115 -3.30 -24.37 13.93
CA ASN A 115 -3.93 -23.25 14.64
C ASN A 115 -3.68 -21.88 13.99
N GLN A 116 -2.98 -21.82 12.86
CA GLN A 116 -2.73 -20.58 12.13
C GLN A 116 -3.66 -20.44 10.94
N ILE A 117 -3.98 -19.20 10.58
CA ILE A 117 -4.62 -18.86 9.32
C ILE A 117 -3.57 -18.49 8.27
N THR A 118 -3.74 -19.03 7.06
CA THR A 118 -2.95 -18.61 5.90
C THR A 118 -3.59 -17.40 5.22
N VAL A 119 -2.79 -16.36 4.95
CA VAL A 119 -3.25 -15.14 4.26
C VAL A 119 -2.43 -14.90 3.00
N GLU A 120 -3.10 -14.67 1.87
CA GLU A 120 -2.45 -14.26 0.62
C GLU A 120 -2.86 -12.83 0.22
N LYS A 121 -2.02 -12.15 -0.55
CA LYS A 121 -2.30 -10.81 -1.04
C LYS A 121 -1.93 -10.69 -2.52
N THR A 122 -2.93 -10.41 -3.35
CA THR A 122 -2.74 -9.99 -4.74
C THR A 122 -3.66 -8.80 -5.02
N PRO A 123 -3.11 -7.57 -5.14
CA PRO A 123 -3.92 -6.36 -5.29
C PRO A 123 -4.72 -6.28 -6.59
N GLY A 124 -4.36 -7.10 -7.59
CA GLY A 124 -4.99 -7.17 -8.89
C GLY A 124 -6.38 -7.79 -8.84
N TYR A 125 -6.65 -8.65 -7.85
CA TYR A 125 -7.93 -9.37 -7.74
C TYR A 125 -9.11 -8.41 -7.67
N PHE A 126 -9.03 -7.33 -6.88
CA PHE A 126 -10.16 -6.42 -6.68
C PHE A 126 -10.69 -5.85 -7.99
N THR A 127 -9.79 -5.54 -8.93
CA THR A 127 -10.13 -4.94 -10.23
C THR A 127 -10.21 -5.95 -11.37
N SER A 128 -10.11 -7.24 -11.07
CA SER A 128 -10.26 -8.32 -12.04
C SER A 128 -11.75 -8.68 -12.19
N PRO A 129 -12.29 -8.73 -13.41
CA PRO A 129 -13.68 -9.12 -13.62
C PRO A 129 -13.95 -10.59 -13.25
N VAL A 130 -12.95 -11.47 -13.37
CA VAL A 130 -13.12 -12.92 -13.19
C VAL A 130 -12.73 -13.43 -11.79
N ALA A 131 -11.94 -12.68 -11.04
CA ALA A 131 -11.43 -13.14 -9.75
C ALA A 131 -12.54 -13.46 -8.72
N PRO A 132 -13.61 -12.65 -8.56
CA PRO A 132 -14.65 -12.95 -7.56
C PRO A 132 -15.30 -14.32 -7.76
N ALA A 133 -15.73 -14.62 -8.98
CA ALA A 133 -16.35 -15.91 -9.32
C ALA A 133 -15.39 -17.08 -9.07
N ARG A 134 -14.11 -16.94 -9.42
CA ARG A 134 -13.10 -17.99 -9.23
C ARG A 134 -12.76 -18.22 -7.75
N ILE A 135 -12.69 -17.16 -6.95
CA ILE A 135 -12.47 -17.26 -5.50
C ILE A 135 -13.69 -17.90 -4.84
N HIS A 136 -14.90 -17.50 -5.24
CA HIS A 136 -16.14 -18.09 -4.73
C HIS A 136 -16.23 -19.59 -5.05
N ALA A 137 -15.82 -20.01 -6.25
CA ALA A 137 -15.75 -21.41 -6.63
C ALA A 137 -14.73 -22.22 -5.80
N MET A 138 -13.68 -21.59 -5.28
CA MET A 138 -12.74 -22.25 -4.37
C MET A 138 -13.32 -22.38 -2.97
N ASN A 139 -13.87 -21.29 -2.43
CA ASN A 139 -14.45 -21.22 -1.10
C ASN A 139 -15.44 -20.05 -1.02
N SER A 140 -16.73 -20.35 -1.07
CA SER A 140 -17.81 -19.35 -1.00
C SER A 140 -17.90 -18.67 0.36
N SER A 141 -17.35 -19.27 1.43
CA SER A 141 -17.39 -18.77 2.80
C SER A 141 -16.09 -18.06 3.22
N ILE A 142 -15.15 -17.84 2.29
CA ILE A 142 -13.87 -17.19 2.59
C ILE A 142 -14.09 -15.74 3.06
N ARG A 143 -13.22 -15.28 3.96
CA ARG A 143 -13.17 -13.88 4.40
C ARG A 143 -12.20 -13.09 3.54
N LEU A 144 -12.59 -11.88 3.15
CA LEU A 144 -11.84 -11.04 2.23
C LEU A 144 -11.47 -9.73 2.92
N LEU A 145 -10.22 -9.30 2.73
CA LEU A 145 -9.74 -8.00 3.18
C LEU A 145 -9.56 -7.07 1.98
N LEU A 146 -10.17 -5.89 2.05
CA LEU A 146 -10.07 -4.85 1.02
C LEU A 146 -9.55 -3.56 1.67
N ILE A 147 -8.32 -3.17 1.37
CA ILE A 147 -7.77 -1.89 1.82
C ILE A 147 -7.92 -0.81 0.76
N LEU A 148 -8.59 0.29 1.12
CA LEU A 148 -8.84 1.43 0.24
C LEU A 148 -8.24 2.70 0.84
N ARG A 149 -7.86 3.64 -0.03
CA ARG A 149 -7.46 4.99 0.34
C ARG A 149 -8.18 5.99 -0.56
N ASP A 150 -8.01 7.29 -0.31
CA ASP A 150 -8.51 8.33 -1.18
C ASP A 150 -8.23 7.97 -2.66
N PRO A 151 -9.27 7.90 -3.51
CA PRO A 151 -9.12 7.39 -4.86
C PRO A 151 -8.26 8.30 -5.76
N THR A 152 -8.18 9.59 -5.45
CA THR A 152 -7.28 10.55 -6.13
C THR A 152 -5.83 10.27 -5.73
N GLU A 153 -5.55 10.15 -4.43
CA GLU A 153 -4.22 9.77 -3.93
C GLU A 153 -3.77 8.41 -4.46
N ARG A 154 -4.70 7.45 -4.59
CA ARG A 154 -4.43 6.14 -5.19
C ARG A 154 -4.05 6.25 -6.66
N VAL A 155 -4.70 7.13 -7.44
CA VAL A 155 -4.33 7.39 -8.85
C VAL A 155 -2.89 7.90 -8.94
N ILE A 156 -2.56 8.91 -8.13
CA ILE A 156 -1.23 9.52 -8.12
C ILE A 156 -0.19 8.49 -7.70
N SER A 157 -0.45 7.70 -6.66
CA SER A 157 0.44 6.64 -6.19
C SER A 157 0.67 5.54 -7.25
N ASP A 158 -0.36 5.18 -8.02
CA ASP A 158 -0.25 4.21 -9.12
C ASP A 158 0.61 4.74 -10.27
N TYR A 159 0.40 6.01 -10.66
CA TYR A 159 1.29 6.69 -11.60
C TYR A 159 2.74 6.70 -11.09
N THR A 160 2.96 7.11 -9.84
CA THR A 160 4.30 7.21 -9.23
C THR A 160 5.03 5.89 -9.25
N GLN A 161 4.34 4.78 -8.94
CA GLN A 161 4.95 3.45 -9.05
C GLN A 161 5.42 3.15 -10.48
N VAL A 162 4.57 3.40 -11.47
CA VAL A 162 4.91 3.14 -12.88
C VAL A 162 6.04 4.05 -13.35
N PHE A 163 6.05 5.31 -12.93
CA PHE A 163 7.09 6.30 -13.23
C PHE A 163 8.46 5.82 -12.75
N PHE A 164 8.61 5.50 -11.47
CA PHE A 164 9.89 5.03 -10.91
C PHE A 164 10.32 3.67 -11.50
N ASN A 165 9.39 2.74 -11.70
CA ASN A 165 9.72 1.47 -12.37
C ASN A 165 10.26 1.72 -13.79
N ARG A 166 9.74 2.71 -14.53
CA ARG A 166 10.26 3.06 -15.85
C ARG A 166 11.64 3.71 -15.77
N LEU A 167 11.89 4.58 -14.78
CA LEU A 167 13.22 5.15 -14.55
C LEU A 167 14.26 4.07 -14.27
N GLU A 168 13.99 3.16 -13.33
CA GLU A 168 14.87 2.03 -12.99
C GLU A 168 15.17 1.14 -14.20
N ASN A 169 14.20 0.98 -15.09
CA ASN A 169 14.34 0.20 -16.32
C ASN A 169 14.83 1.01 -17.54
N HIS A 170 15.32 2.25 -17.34
CA HIS A 170 15.84 3.12 -18.41
C HIS A 170 14.84 3.35 -19.56
N LYS A 171 13.53 3.42 -19.24
CA LYS A 171 12.45 3.64 -20.21
C LYS A 171 11.96 5.09 -20.16
N PRO A 172 11.46 5.65 -21.28
CA PRO A 172 10.89 7.00 -21.30
C PRO A 172 9.77 7.17 -20.28
N VAL A 173 9.78 8.29 -19.56
CA VAL A 173 8.71 8.68 -18.62
C VAL A 173 7.93 9.87 -19.18
N GLN A 174 6.69 10.02 -18.72
CA GLN A 174 5.82 11.13 -19.08
C GLN A 174 5.31 11.76 -17.80
N ALA A 175 5.12 13.08 -17.77
CA ALA A 175 4.48 13.77 -16.67
C ALA A 175 3.06 13.24 -16.40
N ILE A 176 2.61 13.36 -15.16
CA ILE A 176 1.30 12.85 -14.74
C ILE A 176 0.16 13.54 -15.49
N GLU A 177 0.29 14.82 -15.83
CA GLU A 177 -0.67 15.59 -16.61
C GLU A 177 -0.91 14.95 -17.99
N ASN A 178 0.14 14.45 -18.65
CA ASN A 178 0.03 13.80 -19.96
C ASN A 178 -0.72 12.45 -19.88
N MET A 179 -0.72 11.83 -18.70
CA MET A 179 -1.47 10.60 -18.45
C MET A 179 -2.93 10.91 -18.09
N LEU A 180 -3.14 11.96 -17.28
CA LEU A 180 -4.45 12.36 -16.75
C LEU A 180 -5.27 13.18 -17.74
N VAL A 181 -4.67 13.86 -18.70
CA VAL A 181 -5.35 14.74 -19.65
C VAL A 181 -5.08 14.28 -21.08
N LYS A 182 -6.14 14.15 -21.88
CA LYS A 182 -6.06 13.84 -23.30
C LYS A 182 -7.03 14.75 -24.06
N ASN A 183 -6.54 15.42 -25.11
CA ASN A 183 -7.34 16.36 -25.92
C ASN A 183 -8.02 17.45 -25.07
N GLY A 184 -7.33 18.00 -24.08
CA GLY A 184 -7.84 19.06 -23.21
C GLY A 184 -8.86 18.63 -22.14
N ALA A 185 -9.16 17.33 -22.02
CA ALA A 185 -10.11 16.80 -21.04
C ALA A 185 -9.50 15.68 -20.21
N LEU A 186 -10.11 15.40 -19.05
CA LEU A 186 -9.71 14.28 -18.18
C LEU A 186 -9.78 12.96 -18.96
N ASN A 187 -8.66 12.23 -19.00
CA ASN A 187 -8.53 10.93 -19.63
C ASN A 187 -9.12 9.84 -18.71
N THR A 188 -10.45 9.74 -18.66
CA THR A 188 -11.16 8.76 -17.82
C THR A 188 -10.76 7.32 -18.10
N ARG A 189 -10.27 7.01 -19.30
CA ARG A 189 -9.78 5.67 -19.71
C ARG A 189 -8.41 5.32 -19.15
N TYR A 190 -7.71 6.24 -18.49
CA TYR A 190 -6.43 5.94 -17.85
C TYR A 190 -6.61 4.82 -16.81
N LYS A 191 -5.81 3.75 -16.91
CA LYS A 191 -5.97 2.55 -16.07
C LYS A 191 -5.93 2.86 -14.57
N ALA A 192 -5.16 3.85 -14.12
CA ALA A 192 -5.18 4.25 -12.71
C ALA A 192 -6.55 4.84 -12.33
N ILE A 193 -7.15 5.71 -13.13
CA ILE A 193 -8.50 6.24 -12.84
C ILE A 193 -9.51 5.10 -12.78
N GLN A 194 -9.46 4.17 -13.75
CA GLN A 194 -10.37 3.02 -13.80
C GLN A 194 -10.27 2.12 -12.55
N ARG A 195 -9.07 1.89 -12.01
CA ARG A 195 -8.89 1.13 -10.75
C ARG A 195 -9.39 1.86 -9.51
N SER A 196 -9.54 3.18 -9.58
CA SER A 196 -10.09 4.01 -8.49
C SER A 196 -11.62 4.08 -8.48
N LEU A 197 -12.30 3.45 -9.45
CA LEU A 197 -13.77 3.37 -9.48
C LEU A 197 -14.26 2.25 -8.55
N TYR A 198 -14.09 2.43 -7.24
CA TYR A 198 -14.33 1.37 -6.26
C TYR A 198 -15.77 0.84 -6.28
N ASP A 199 -16.77 1.68 -6.58
CA ASP A 199 -18.17 1.24 -6.70
C ASP A 199 -18.39 0.27 -7.86
N VAL A 200 -17.66 0.42 -8.96
CA VAL A 200 -17.76 -0.48 -10.12
C VAL A 200 -17.23 -1.85 -9.75
N HIS A 201 -16.02 -1.90 -9.18
CA HIS A 201 -15.37 -3.15 -8.80
C HIS A 201 -16.12 -3.85 -7.66
N MET A 202 -16.53 -3.10 -6.62
CA MET A 202 -17.25 -3.65 -5.47
C MET A 202 -18.59 -4.27 -5.87
N ARG A 203 -19.31 -3.73 -6.86
CA ARG A 203 -20.53 -4.37 -7.39
C ARG A 203 -20.27 -5.76 -7.96
N ASN A 204 -19.10 -6.00 -8.56
CA ASN A 204 -18.73 -7.33 -9.05
C ASN A 204 -18.51 -8.30 -7.88
N TRP A 205 -17.81 -7.87 -6.83
CA TRP A 205 -17.58 -8.69 -5.64
C TRP A 205 -18.89 -9.05 -4.93
N LEU A 206 -19.81 -8.09 -4.81
CA LEU A 206 -21.10 -8.29 -4.15
C LEU A 206 -22.09 -9.18 -4.92
N GLN A 207 -21.80 -9.55 -6.17
CA GLN A 207 -22.56 -10.59 -6.87
C GLN A 207 -22.24 -12.00 -6.36
N HIS A 208 -21.09 -12.17 -5.70
CA HIS A 208 -20.58 -13.47 -5.26
C HIS A 208 -20.43 -13.57 -3.75
N PHE A 209 -20.11 -12.47 -3.07
CA PHE A 209 -19.88 -12.47 -1.63
C PHE A 209 -20.82 -11.48 -0.94
N PRO A 210 -21.44 -11.87 0.18
CA PRO A 210 -22.15 -10.92 1.02
C PRO A 210 -21.17 -9.89 1.60
N LEU A 211 -21.65 -8.67 1.87
CA LEU A 211 -20.78 -7.58 2.34
C LEU A 211 -20.09 -7.93 3.66
N GLU A 212 -20.73 -8.72 4.50
CA GLU A 212 -20.25 -9.20 5.79
C GLU A 212 -19.00 -10.10 5.66
N GLN A 213 -18.74 -10.68 4.48
CA GLN A 213 -17.52 -11.43 4.19
C GLN A 213 -16.37 -10.55 3.67
N ILE A 214 -16.58 -9.24 3.51
CA ILE A 214 -15.57 -8.30 2.99
C ILE A 214 -15.31 -7.20 4.01
N HIS A 215 -14.18 -7.29 4.71
CA HIS A 215 -13.76 -6.23 5.61
C HIS A 215 -12.98 -5.15 4.85
N ILE A 216 -13.48 -3.91 4.96
CA ILE A 216 -12.88 -2.75 4.29
C ILE A 216 -11.98 -2.00 5.29
N VAL A 217 -10.67 -2.13 5.09
CA VAL A 217 -9.64 -1.43 5.85
C VAL A 217 -9.50 0.00 5.31
N ASP A 218 -9.52 0.97 6.22
CA ASP A 218 -9.24 2.36 5.92
C ASP A 218 -7.72 2.55 5.81
N GLY A 219 -7.23 2.58 4.58
CA GLY A 219 -5.83 2.72 4.26
C GLY A 219 -5.27 4.12 4.54
N ASP A 220 -6.11 5.15 4.65
CA ASP A 220 -5.67 6.48 5.10
C ASP A 220 -5.43 6.45 6.61
N THR A 221 -6.34 5.82 7.36
CA THR A 221 -6.15 5.57 8.80
C THR A 221 -4.94 4.68 9.06
N LEU A 222 -4.76 3.56 8.33
CA LEU A 222 -3.64 2.64 8.52
C LEU A 222 -2.27 3.32 8.36
N ILE A 223 -2.16 4.38 7.54
CA ILE A 223 -0.92 5.16 7.39
C ILE A 223 -0.59 5.96 8.65
N HIS A 224 -1.62 6.50 9.32
CA HIS A 224 -1.48 7.48 10.41
C HIS A 224 -1.65 6.87 11.81
N ASP A 225 -2.42 5.81 11.93
CA ASP A 225 -2.73 5.11 13.16
C ASP A 225 -3.06 3.63 12.86
N PRO A 226 -2.04 2.75 12.72
CA PRO A 226 -2.24 1.40 12.22
C PRO A 226 -2.99 0.47 13.19
N LEU A 227 -2.81 0.65 14.51
CA LEU A 227 -3.28 -0.31 15.51
C LEU A 227 -4.81 -0.47 15.51
N PRO A 228 -5.64 0.60 15.53
CA PRO A 228 -7.10 0.43 15.54
C PRO A 228 -7.66 -0.26 14.30
N GLU A 229 -7.04 -0.06 13.13
CA GLU A 229 -7.41 -0.77 11.90
C GLU A 229 -7.05 -2.26 11.99
N LEU A 230 -5.87 -2.60 12.50
CA LEU A 230 -5.46 -4.00 12.66
C LEU A 230 -6.30 -4.74 13.70
N GLN A 231 -6.70 -4.09 14.79
CA GLN A 231 -7.63 -4.68 15.77
C GLN A 231 -9.04 -4.93 15.20
N ARG A 232 -9.45 -4.18 14.17
CA ARG A 232 -10.69 -4.48 13.42
C ARG A 232 -10.49 -5.71 12.53
N VAL A 233 -9.30 -5.84 11.92
CA VAL A 233 -8.93 -7.00 11.11
C VAL A 233 -8.83 -8.26 11.96
N GLU A 234 -8.20 -8.22 13.13
CA GLU A 234 -8.14 -9.36 14.08
C GLU A 234 -9.54 -9.86 14.41
N ARG A 235 -10.43 -8.96 14.85
CA ARG A 235 -11.83 -9.30 15.15
C ARG A 235 -12.57 -9.87 13.94
N PHE A 236 -12.37 -9.29 12.76
CA PHE A 236 -13.00 -9.78 11.55
C PHE A 236 -12.53 -11.19 11.15
N LEU A 237 -11.29 -11.54 11.47
CA LEU A 237 -10.71 -12.86 11.19
C LEU A 237 -10.86 -13.86 12.36
N ASP A 238 -11.60 -13.49 13.41
CA ASP A 238 -11.72 -14.23 14.67
C ASP A 238 -10.38 -14.57 15.33
N LEU A 239 -9.40 -13.68 15.19
CA LEU A 239 -8.11 -13.81 15.86
C LEU A 239 -8.16 -13.18 17.26
N PRO A 240 -7.45 -13.75 18.25
CA PRO A 240 -7.27 -13.10 19.54
C PRO A 240 -6.53 -11.76 19.38
N PRO A 241 -6.77 -10.75 20.24
CA PRO A 241 -6.08 -9.46 20.13
C PRO A 241 -4.62 -9.59 20.59
N ARG A 242 -3.70 -9.81 19.65
CA ARG A 242 -2.26 -9.99 19.93
C ARG A 242 -1.41 -8.86 19.37
N ILE A 243 -1.90 -8.14 18.36
CA ILE A 243 -1.23 -6.95 17.84
C ILE A 243 -1.41 -5.80 18.83
N VAL A 244 -0.29 -5.22 19.27
CA VAL A 244 -0.25 -4.17 20.31
C VAL A 244 0.51 -2.94 19.83
N ALA A 245 0.34 -1.81 20.55
CA ALA A 245 0.97 -0.54 20.18
C ALA A 245 2.50 -0.62 20.08
N SER A 246 3.15 -1.42 20.92
CA SER A 246 4.60 -1.59 20.92
C SER A 246 5.15 -2.27 19.66
N ASN A 247 4.29 -2.89 18.85
CA ASN A 247 4.66 -3.44 17.54
C ASN A 247 4.89 -2.35 16.49
N PHE A 248 4.53 -1.09 16.76
CA PHE A 248 4.65 0.00 15.80
C PHE A 248 5.49 1.15 16.36
N TYR A 249 6.30 1.75 15.49
CA TYR A 249 7.00 2.98 15.79
C TYR A 249 7.03 3.86 14.54
N PHE A 250 6.89 5.18 14.71
CA PHE A 250 6.95 6.09 13.59
C PHE A 250 8.40 6.43 13.25
N ASN A 251 8.83 6.12 12.03
CA ASN A 251 10.17 6.44 11.57
C ASN A 251 10.15 7.78 10.81
N GLN A 252 10.79 8.81 11.38
CA GLN A 252 10.79 10.17 10.82
C GLN A 252 11.45 10.25 9.44
N THR A 253 12.55 9.53 9.23
CA THR A 253 13.26 9.49 7.94
C THR A 253 12.41 8.82 6.86
N LYS A 254 11.71 7.74 7.22
CA LYS A 254 10.81 7.02 6.31
C LYS A 254 9.53 7.82 6.07
N GLY A 255 9.04 8.56 7.07
CA GLY A 255 7.76 9.27 7.07
C GLY A 255 6.55 8.34 7.27
N PHE A 256 6.76 7.11 7.75
CA PHE A 256 5.72 6.10 7.94
C PHE A 256 5.97 5.27 9.21
N TYR A 257 4.93 4.59 9.70
CA TYR A 257 5.09 3.56 10.71
C TYR A 257 5.89 2.37 10.19
N CYS A 258 6.78 1.89 11.03
CA CYS A 258 7.58 0.68 10.85
C CYS A 258 7.21 -0.33 11.94
N ILE A 259 7.64 -1.58 11.74
CA ILE A 259 7.25 -2.73 12.53
C ILE A 259 8.37 -3.11 13.49
N ARG A 260 8.00 -3.40 14.74
CA ARG A 260 8.84 -4.04 15.74
C ARG A 260 8.22 -5.39 16.11
N ASN A 261 8.96 -6.47 15.93
CA ASN A 261 8.55 -7.81 16.33
C ASN A 261 9.73 -8.60 16.88
N ASP A 262 9.57 -9.22 18.06
CA ASP A 262 10.59 -10.06 18.72
C ASP A 262 12.00 -9.43 18.77
N GLY A 263 12.08 -8.13 19.07
CA GLY A 263 13.35 -7.38 19.14
C GLY A 263 13.92 -6.94 17.80
N HIS A 264 13.31 -7.34 16.68
CA HIS A 264 13.68 -6.90 15.34
C HIS A 264 12.84 -5.72 14.88
N GLU A 265 13.50 -4.69 14.38
CA GLU A 265 12.87 -3.51 13.78
C GLU A 265 13.03 -3.53 12.27
N ARG A 266 11.95 -3.27 11.54
CA ARG A 266 11.97 -3.22 10.08
C ARG A 266 10.95 -2.22 9.55
N CYS A 267 11.36 -1.48 8.53
CA CYS A 267 10.47 -0.66 7.72
C CYS A 267 10.10 -1.38 6.43
N LEU A 268 9.01 -0.94 5.78
CA LEU A 268 8.67 -1.44 4.45
C LEU A 268 9.72 -1.03 3.41
N HIS A 269 9.92 -1.89 2.41
CA HIS A 269 10.85 -1.69 1.27
C HIS A 269 10.79 -0.27 0.69
N GLU A 270 11.90 0.23 0.15
CA GLU A 270 12.03 1.56 -0.46
C GLU A 270 10.96 1.88 -1.53
N SER A 271 10.46 0.87 -2.23
CA SER A 271 9.34 1.01 -3.17
C SER A 271 8.01 1.47 -2.53
N LYS A 272 7.90 1.44 -1.19
CA LYS A 272 6.72 1.82 -0.40
C LYS A 272 6.95 3.18 0.23
N GLY A 273 5.98 4.08 0.05
CA GLY A 273 6.07 5.47 0.53
C GLY A 273 6.83 6.42 -0.40
N ARG A 274 6.87 6.14 -1.71
CA ARG A 274 7.53 7.03 -2.69
C ARG A 274 6.86 8.41 -2.74
N PRO A 275 7.63 9.51 -2.85
CA PRO A 275 7.08 10.85 -2.93
C PRO A 275 6.19 11.00 -4.17
N HIS A 276 5.03 11.63 -3.99
CA HIS A 276 4.10 11.89 -5.07
C HIS A 276 4.53 13.15 -5.85
N PRO A 277 4.41 13.16 -7.19
CA PRO A 277 4.67 14.36 -7.98
C PRO A 277 3.63 15.44 -7.66
N PRO A 278 3.99 16.74 -7.77
CA PRO A 278 2.97 17.77 -7.81
C PRO A 278 2.06 17.55 -9.03
N VAL A 279 0.77 17.83 -8.86
CA VAL A 279 -0.23 17.77 -9.93
C VAL A 279 -0.84 19.15 -10.09
N ASN A 280 -0.98 19.61 -11.33
CA ASN A 280 -1.69 20.86 -11.62
C ASN A 280 -3.06 20.91 -10.90
N SER A 281 -3.34 22.02 -10.20
CA SER A 281 -4.53 22.17 -9.35
C SER A 281 -5.85 22.03 -10.12
N THR A 282 -5.89 22.47 -11.39
CA THR A 282 -7.07 22.33 -12.26
C THR A 282 -7.32 20.86 -12.60
N VAL A 283 -6.27 20.14 -12.99
CA VAL A 283 -6.33 18.70 -13.30
C VAL A 283 -6.73 17.90 -12.06
N LEU A 284 -6.14 18.22 -10.92
CA LEU A 284 -6.46 17.58 -9.64
C LEU A 284 -7.92 17.80 -9.24
N ARG A 285 -8.43 19.04 -9.41
CA ARG A 285 -9.85 19.35 -9.17
C ARG A 285 -10.77 18.58 -10.11
N GLN A 286 -10.44 18.48 -11.40
CA GLN A 286 -11.21 17.70 -12.37
C GLN A 286 -11.25 16.21 -11.97
N LEU A 287 -10.12 15.64 -11.56
CA LEU A 287 -10.04 14.25 -11.11
C LEU A 287 -10.91 14.00 -9.87
N ARG A 288 -10.82 14.87 -8.84
CA ARG A 288 -11.66 14.79 -7.64
C ARG A 288 -13.14 14.90 -7.98
N LEU A 289 -13.53 15.87 -8.81
CA LEU A 289 -14.93 16.04 -9.24
C LEU A 289 -15.46 14.80 -9.96
N TYR A 290 -14.65 14.19 -10.83
CA TYR A 290 -15.01 12.95 -11.52
C TYR A 290 -15.20 11.79 -10.53
N LEU A 291 -14.27 11.60 -9.59
CA LEU A 291 -14.32 10.50 -8.61
C LEU A 291 -15.41 10.71 -7.54
N ARG A 292 -15.82 11.95 -7.25
CA ARG A 292 -16.79 12.27 -6.19
C ARG A 292 -18.11 11.51 -6.33
N GLN A 293 -18.62 11.36 -7.56
CA GLN A 293 -19.86 10.63 -7.78
C GLN A 293 -19.67 9.12 -7.52
N HIS A 294 -18.52 8.57 -7.90
CA HIS A 294 -18.15 7.19 -7.62
C HIS A 294 -17.99 6.93 -6.11
N ASN A 295 -17.40 7.87 -5.36
CA ASN A 295 -17.29 7.81 -3.90
C ASN A 295 -18.68 7.72 -3.26
N ARG A 296 -19.61 8.60 -3.67
CA ARG A 296 -21.00 8.57 -3.17
C ARG A 296 -21.70 7.25 -3.47
N ASN A 297 -21.50 6.71 -4.68
CA ASN A 297 -22.07 5.41 -5.05
C ASN A 297 -21.49 4.29 -4.20
N PHE A 298 -20.17 4.30 -3.97
CA PHE A 298 -19.48 3.33 -3.14
C PHE A 298 -20.00 3.39 -1.70
N TYR A 299 -20.12 4.59 -1.10
CA TYR A 299 -20.60 4.74 0.28
C TYR A 299 -22.01 4.20 0.46
N ARG A 300 -22.91 4.45 -0.49
CA ARG A 300 -24.25 3.86 -0.48
C ARG A 300 -24.22 2.34 -0.57
N LEU A 301 -23.31 1.80 -1.39
CA LEU A 301 -23.18 0.36 -1.61
C LEU A 301 -22.71 -0.39 -0.35
N ILE A 302 -21.81 0.22 0.43
CA ILE A 302 -21.21 -0.44 1.61
C ILE A 302 -21.77 0.04 2.95
N GLY A 303 -22.71 1.00 2.95
CA GLY A 303 -23.29 1.56 4.18
C GLY A 303 -22.31 2.32 5.09
N ARG A 304 -21.15 2.76 4.56
CA ARG A 304 -20.08 3.45 5.30
C ARG A 304 -19.45 4.55 4.45
N THR A 305 -19.08 5.66 5.09
CA THR A 305 -18.39 6.78 4.45
C THR A 305 -16.91 6.84 4.83
N PHE A 306 -16.09 7.41 3.94
CA PHE A 306 -14.70 7.77 4.18
C PHE A 306 -14.51 9.28 3.98
N ASN A 307 -13.52 9.88 4.62
CA ASN A 307 -13.22 11.32 4.51
C ASN A 307 -12.35 11.64 3.27
N TRP A 308 -12.76 11.14 2.11
CA TRP A 308 -12.09 11.37 0.82
C TRP A 308 -12.53 12.69 0.18
N GLN A 309 -11.63 13.29 -0.61
CA GLN A 309 -11.84 14.59 -1.26
C GLN A 309 -12.64 14.50 -2.56
#